data_AF-A0A3D4YS41-F1
#
_entry.id   AF-A0A3D4YS41-F1
#
_cell.length_a   1.000
_cell.length_b   1.000
_cell.length_c   1.000
_cell.angle_alpha   90.00
_cell.angle_beta   90.00
_cell.angle_gamma   90.00
#
_symmetry.space_group_name_H-M   'P 1'
#
loop_
_entity.id
_entity.type
_entity.pdbx_description
1 polymer ?
#
loop_
_entity_poly.entity_id
_entity_poly.type
_entity_poly.pdbx_seq_one_letter_code
_entity_poly.pdbx_strand_id
1 'polypeptide(L)'
;IWERMQHQLDTMFKETGHENAYFPLFIPESFMKKEAEHVEGFAPETAVVTHGGGKKLEEPLIVRPTSETIIYAMYAKWVQSYRDLPVLINQWANVVRWEMRTRLFLRTLEFLWQEGHTAHATHEEAGEEARRMLGVYRDFMEGYMAMPVVTGVKTDA
;
A
#
# COMPACT_ATOMS: atom_id res chain seq x y z
N ILE A 1 -5.65 20.66 2.33
CA ILE A 1 -5.15 19.87 3.50
C ILE A 1 -4.32 18.70 2.99
N TRP A 2 -4.91 17.75 2.26
CA TRP A 2 -4.23 16.59 1.69
C TRP A 2 -2.91 16.92 0.97
N GLU A 3 -2.90 17.89 0.05
CA GLU A 3 -1.68 18.27 -0.69
C GLU A 3 -0.52 18.71 0.21
N ARG A 4 -0.81 19.36 1.34
CA ARG A 4 0.21 19.75 2.33
C ARG A 4 0.74 18.54 3.09
N MET A 5 -0.16 17.62 3.47
CA MET A 5 0.22 16.36 4.10
C MET A 5 1.10 15.54 3.16
N GLN A 6 0.66 15.41 1.90
CA GLN A 6 1.38 14.72 0.85
C GLN A 6 2.77 15.31 0.65
N HIS A 7 2.89 16.62 0.41
CA HIS A 7 4.18 17.27 0.23
C HIS A 7 5.15 17.02 1.40
N GLN A 8 4.66 17.14 2.63
CA GLN A 8 5.49 16.97 3.81
C GLN A 8 5.95 15.52 3.99
N LEU A 9 5.02 14.56 3.90
CA LEU A 9 5.35 13.14 4.00
C LEU A 9 6.26 12.71 2.85
N ASP A 10 6.03 13.19 1.63
CA ASP A 10 6.87 12.91 0.47
C ASP A 10 8.31 13.39 0.68
N THR A 11 8.49 14.54 1.33
CA THR A 11 9.82 15.04 1.74
C THR A 11 10.47 14.08 2.74
N MET A 12 9.74 13.69 3.80
CA MET A 12 10.24 12.79 4.84
C MET A 12 10.58 11.39 4.30
N PHE A 13 9.83 10.88 3.33
CA PHE A 13 10.12 9.60 2.67
C PHE A 13 11.37 9.69 1.78
N LYS A 14 11.55 10.80 1.05
CA LYS A 14 12.75 11.01 0.23
C LYS A 14 14.01 11.16 1.08
N GLU A 15 13.92 11.78 2.26
CA GLU A 15 15.01 11.86 3.23
C GLU A 15 15.48 10.49 3.72
N THR A 16 14.60 9.47 3.68
CA THR A 16 14.94 8.09 4.05
C THR A 16 15.28 7.20 2.83
N GLY A 17 15.42 7.78 1.64
CA GLY A 17 15.84 7.08 0.43
C GLY A 17 14.72 6.40 -0.36
N HIS A 18 13.44 6.68 -0.05
CA HIS A 18 12.33 6.15 -0.83
C HIS A 18 12.16 6.89 -2.16
N GLU A 19 11.78 6.13 -3.19
CA GLU A 19 11.44 6.65 -4.51
C GLU A 19 9.95 6.45 -4.81
N ASN A 20 9.33 7.46 -5.43
CA ASN A 20 7.94 7.34 -5.85
C ASN A 20 7.84 6.49 -7.11
N ALA A 21 6.88 5.57 -7.12
CA ALA A 21 6.45 4.82 -8.29
C ALA A 21 4.93 4.85 -8.43
N TYR A 22 4.43 4.30 -9.54
CA TYR A 22 3.00 4.13 -9.75
C TYR A 22 2.71 2.78 -10.40
N PHE A 23 1.88 1.98 -9.74
CA PHE A 23 1.41 0.69 -10.19
C PHE A 23 -0.04 0.78 -10.67
N PRO A 24 -0.45 -0.10 -11.60
CA PRO A 24 -1.81 -0.11 -12.13
C PRO A 24 -2.91 -0.20 -11.07
N LEU A 25 -4.02 0.49 -11.33
CA LEU A 25 -5.25 0.43 -10.51
C LEU A 25 -5.92 -0.94 -10.58
N PHE A 26 -5.89 -1.57 -11.77
CA PHE A 26 -6.55 -2.84 -12.04
C PHE A 26 -5.57 -3.99 -11.90
N ILE A 27 -5.93 -4.95 -11.04
CA ILE A 27 -5.14 -6.14 -10.72
C ILE A 27 -5.86 -7.37 -11.30
N PRO A 28 -5.21 -8.21 -12.11
CA PRO A 28 -5.81 -9.47 -12.56
C PRO A 28 -6.25 -10.34 -11.38
N GLU A 29 -7.44 -10.92 -11.44
CA GLU A 29 -7.95 -11.79 -10.36
C GLU A 29 -6.99 -12.95 -10.03
N SER A 30 -6.27 -13.47 -11.03
CA SER A 30 -5.25 -14.50 -10.85
C SER A 30 -4.11 -14.10 -9.91
N PHE A 31 -3.78 -12.81 -9.80
CA PHE A 31 -2.75 -12.32 -8.87
C PHE A 31 -3.26 -12.36 -7.43
N MET A 32 -4.52 -11.98 -7.20
CA MET A 32 -5.14 -12.07 -5.88
C MET A 32 -5.28 -13.53 -5.40
N LYS A 33 -5.61 -14.46 -6.31
CA LYS A 33 -5.73 -15.89 -5.99
C LYS A 33 -4.42 -16.52 -5.53
N LYS A 34 -3.27 -16.03 -5.98
CA LYS A 34 -1.95 -16.51 -5.53
C LYS A 34 -1.65 -16.10 -4.08
N GLU A 35 -2.11 -14.93 -3.66
CA GLU A 35 -1.96 -14.46 -2.27
C GLU A 35 -3.07 -14.96 -1.33
N ALA A 36 -4.21 -15.41 -1.86
CA ALA A 36 -5.33 -15.90 -1.07
C ALA A 36 -4.99 -17.14 -0.21
N GLU A 37 -3.93 -17.89 -0.55
CA GLU A 37 -3.41 -18.97 0.32
C GLU A 37 -2.81 -18.44 1.64
N HIS A 38 -2.47 -17.15 1.69
CA HIS A 38 -1.86 -16.49 2.86
C HIS A 38 -2.79 -15.45 3.52
N VAL A 39 -3.88 -15.03 2.85
CA VAL A 39 -4.75 -13.96 3.36
C VAL A 39 -6.24 -14.32 3.20
N GLU A 40 -6.85 -14.82 4.27
CA GLU A 40 -8.29 -15.14 4.33
C GLU A 40 -9.21 -13.90 4.25
N GLY A 41 -8.68 -12.69 4.42
CA GLY A 41 -9.46 -11.48 4.67
C GLY A 41 -9.86 -10.61 3.47
N PHE A 42 -9.28 -10.79 2.27
CA PHE A 42 -9.48 -9.81 1.18
C PHE A 42 -10.73 -10.03 0.32
N ALA A 43 -11.23 -11.26 0.22
CA ALA A 43 -12.28 -11.61 -0.73
C ALA A 43 -13.61 -10.82 -0.58
N PRO A 44 -14.12 -10.49 0.63
CA PRO A 44 -15.44 -9.87 0.77
C PRO A 44 -15.52 -8.39 0.34
N GLU A 45 -14.39 -7.69 0.30
CA GLU A 45 -14.36 -6.22 0.23
C GLU A 45 -13.81 -5.65 -1.10
N THR A 46 -13.75 -6.46 -2.16
CA THR A 46 -13.15 -6.02 -3.45
C THR A 46 -14.21 -5.63 -4.48
N ALA A 47 -13.95 -4.53 -5.20
CA ALA A 47 -14.72 -4.17 -6.39
C ALA A 47 -14.15 -4.87 -7.63
N VAL A 48 -15.03 -5.49 -8.43
CA VAL A 48 -14.63 -6.35 -9.55
C VAL A 48 -15.19 -5.82 -10.87
N VAL A 49 -14.30 -5.59 -11.83
CA VAL A 49 -14.64 -5.28 -13.22
C VAL A 49 -14.76 -6.57 -14.01
N THR A 50 -15.98 -6.88 -14.45
CA THR A 50 -16.28 -8.08 -15.25
C THR A 50 -16.58 -7.78 -16.71
N HIS A 51 -16.83 -6.50 -17.04
CA HIS A 51 -17.15 -6.04 -18.38
C HIS A 51 -16.32 -4.79 -18.70
N GLY A 52 -15.72 -4.77 -19.90
CA GLY A 52 -14.92 -3.65 -20.39
C GLY A 52 -15.04 -3.55 -21.92
N GLY A 53 -15.07 -2.32 -22.46
CA GLY A 53 -15.22 -2.11 -23.90
C GLY A 53 -16.51 -2.73 -24.50
N GLY A 54 -17.56 -2.88 -23.69
CA GLY A 54 -18.84 -3.47 -24.12
C GLY A 54 -18.88 -4.99 -24.18
N LYS A 55 -17.84 -5.70 -23.72
CA LYS A 55 -17.78 -7.17 -23.68
C LYS A 55 -17.44 -7.67 -22.28
N LYS A 56 -17.83 -8.91 -21.98
CA LYS A 56 -17.36 -9.61 -20.79
C LYS A 56 -15.85 -9.88 -20.93
N LEU A 57 -15.09 -9.60 -19.88
CA LEU A 57 -13.65 -9.84 -19.85
C LEU A 57 -13.35 -11.34 -19.75
N GLU A 58 -12.26 -11.79 -20.36
CA GLU A 58 -11.77 -13.17 -20.24
C GLU A 58 -11.34 -13.46 -18.79
N GLU A 59 -10.69 -12.49 -18.16
CA GLU A 59 -10.33 -12.50 -16.75
C GLU A 59 -10.93 -11.26 -16.05
N PRO A 60 -11.64 -11.43 -14.92
CA PRO A 60 -12.06 -10.29 -14.11
C PRO A 60 -10.86 -9.48 -13.60
N LEU A 61 -11.03 -8.15 -13.53
CA LEU A 61 -10.03 -7.25 -12.96
C LEU A 61 -10.52 -6.72 -11.62
N ILE A 62 -9.69 -6.83 -10.60
CA ILE A 62 -9.93 -6.30 -9.27
C ILE A 62 -9.46 -4.84 -9.23
N VAL A 63 -10.30 -3.94 -8.74
CA VAL A 63 -9.85 -2.58 -8.40
C VAL A 63 -9.05 -2.69 -7.10
N ARG A 64 -7.80 -2.22 -7.09
CA ARG A 64 -6.88 -2.44 -5.96
C ARG A 64 -7.52 -2.05 -4.60
N PRO A 65 -7.63 -2.98 -3.64
CA PRO A 65 -7.86 -2.65 -2.23
C PRO A 65 -6.55 -2.27 -1.52
N THR A 66 -5.44 -2.72 -2.11
CA THR A 66 -4.03 -2.51 -1.76
C THR A 66 -3.17 -3.06 -2.93
N SER A 67 -1.89 -2.68 -3.04
CA SER A 67 -1.07 -2.99 -4.23
C SER A 67 -0.05 -4.14 -4.06
N GLU A 68 -0.02 -4.85 -2.93
CA GLU A 68 0.97 -5.90 -2.61
C GLU A 68 1.09 -6.93 -3.73
N THR A 69 -0.03 -7.50 -4.19
CA THR A 69 -0.04 -8.56 -5.21
C THR A 69 0.65 -8.15 -6.51
N ILE A 70 0.41 -6.93 -6.98
CA ILE A 70 1.01 -6.42 -8.21
C ILE A 70 2.46 -5.97 -7.99
N ILE A 71 2.75 -5.33 -6.86
CA ILE A 71 4.10 -4.85 -6.53
C ILE A 71 5.04 -6.03 -6.31
N TYR A 72 4.63 -7.06 -5.56
CA TYR A 72 5.47 -8.21 -5.25
C TYR A 72 5.73 -9.08 -6.48
N ALA A 73 4.75 -9.18 -7.39
CA ALA A 73 4.96 -9.79 -8.71
C ALA A 73 6.00 -9.05 -9.55
N MET A 74 6.14 -7.73 -9.36
CA MET A 74 7.20 -6.94 -10.00
C MET A 74 8.53 -7.07 -9.27
N TYR A 75 8.54 -7.09 -7.93
CA TYR A 75 9.75 -7.29 -7.14
C TYR A 75 10.40 -8.63 -7.44
N ALA A 76 9.62 -9.69 -7.59
CA ALA A 76 10.12 -11.01 -7.99
C ALA A 76 10.82 -11.00 -9.37
N LYS A 77 10.50 -10.04 -10.24
CA LYS A 77 11.18 -9.84 -11.54
C LYS A 77 12.38 -8.91 -11.42
N TRP A 78 12.30 -7.87 -10.60
CA TRP A 78 13.36 -6.85 -10.47
C TRP A 78 14.52 -7.32 -9.61
N VAL A 79 14.24 -8.00 -8.49
CA VAL A 79 15.24 -8.46 -7.54
C VAL A 79 15.77 -9.81 -7.99
N GLN A 80 16.96 -9.82 -8.59
CA GLN A 80 17.65 -11.03 -9.05
C GLN A 80 18.94 -11.29 -8.25
N SER A 81 19.43 -10.29 -7.50
CA SER A 81 20.62 -10.35 -6.68
C SER A 81 20.46 -9.50 -5.40
N TYR A 82 21.31 -9.76 -4.39
CA TYR A 82 21.41 -8.91 -3.20
C TYR A 82 21.76 -7.45 -3.55
N ARG A 83 22.35 -7.19 -4.73
CA ARG A 83 22.69 -5.86 -5.21
C ARG A 83 21.48 -5.03 -5.63
N ASP A 84 20.34 -5.68 -5.86
CA ASP A 84 19.08 -5.00 -6.21
C ASP A 84 18.31 -4.58 -4.94
N LEU A 85 18.87 -4.85 -3.75
CA LEU A 85 18.30 -4.54 -2.44
C LEU A 85 19.12 -3.43 -1.74
N PRO A 86 18.47 -2.58 -0.91
CA PRO A 86 17.03 -2.58 -0.64
C PRO A 86 16.23 -1.93 -1.77
N VAL A 87 15.00 -2.41 -1.98
CA VAL A 87 14.01 -1.70 -2.79
C VAL A 87 13.17 -0.85 -1.84
N LEU A 88 13.12 0.47 -2.07
CA LEU A 88 12.40 1.42 -1.22
C LEU A 88 11.40 2.22 -2.07
N ILE A 89 10.19 1.69 -2.27
CA ILE A 89 9.19 2.33 -3.14
C ILE A 89 8.03 2.89 -2.33
N ASN A 90 7.60 4.06 -2.75
CA ASN A 90 6.40 4.72 -2.27
C ASN A 90 5.40 4.94 -3.41
N GLN A 91 4.10 4.83 -3.13
CA GLN A 91 3.04 5.17 -4.08
C GLN A 91 1.99 6.07 -3.42
N TRP A 92 1.66 7.18 -4.10
CA TRP A 92 0.50 8.01 -3.79
C TRP A 92 -0.64 7.66 -4.74
N ALA A 93 -1.77 7.17 -4.22
CA ALA A 93 -2.85 6.71 -5.07
C ALA A 93 -4.20 6.64 -4.36
N ASN A 94 -5.26 6.42 -5.14
CA ASN A 94 -6.56 5.99 -4.63
C ASN A 94 -6.61 4.46 -4.49
N VAL A 95 -7.37 3.97 -3.53
CA VAL A 95 -7.74 2.55 -3.38
C VAL A 95 -9.24 2.40 -3.15
N VAL A 96 -9.77 1.21 -3.41
CA VAL A 96 -11.19 0.89 -3.23
C VAL A 96 -11.36 -0.30 -2.29
N ARG A 97 -12.07 -0.09 -1.18
CA ARG A 97 -12.49 -1.15 -0.24
C ARG A 97 -13.99 -1.08 -0.03
N TRP A 98 -14.70 -2.19 -0.22
CA TRP A 98 -16.16 -2.24 -0.23
C TRP A 98 -16.76 -2.24 1.18
N GLU A 99 -16.66 -1.08 1.82
CA GLU A 99 -17.10 -0.82 3.19
C GLU A 99 -18.61 -0.61 3.32
N MET A 100 -19.27 -1.42 4.17
CA MET A 100 -20.73 -1.37 4.35
C MET A 100 -21.24 -0.15 5.15
N ARG A 101 -20.37 0.51 5.93
CA ARG A 101 -20.75 1.62 6.82
C ARG A 101 -19.75 2.78 6.73
N THR A 102 -20.00 3.74 5.88
CA THR A 102 -19.05 4.85 5.64
C THR A 102 -19.16 5.98 6.68
N ARG A 103 -18.04 6.67 6.89
CA ARG A 103 -17.92 7.91 7.67
C ARG A 103 -16.86 8.79 6.99
N LEU A 104 -17.24 10.01 6.62
CA LEU A 104 -16.36 10.92 5.85
C LEU A 104 -14.96 11.03 6.46
N PHE A 105 -13.94 10.97 5.61
CA PHE A 105 -12.50 10.87 5.91
C PHE A 105 -12.04 9.61 6.66
N LEU A 106 -12.83 9.12 7.62
CA LEU A 106 -12.43 8.03 8.51
C LEU A 106 -12.60 6.65 7.88
N ARG A 107 -13.62 6.47 7.03
CA ARG A 107 -13.92 5.21 6.33
C ARG A 107 -14.81 5.47 5.12
N THR A 108 -14.26 5.38 3.91
CA THR A 108 -15.00 5.57 2.65
C THR A 108 -14.71 4.41 1.68
N LEU A 109 -15.56 4.24 0.67
CA LEU A 109 -15.39 3.18 -0.34
C LEU A 109 -14.12 3.39 -1.16
N GLU A 110 -13.91 4.62 -1.63
CA GLU A 110 -12.69 5.08 -2.26
C GLU A 110 -12.01 6.08 -1.33
N PHE A 111 -10.70 5.99 -1.17
CA PHE A 111 -9.91 6.97 -0.45
C PHE A 111 -8.52 7.14 -1.06
N LEU A 112 -7.97 8.35 -0.89
CA LEU A 112 -6.58 8.65 -1.22
C LEU A 112 -5.69 8.23 -0.06
N TRP A 113 -4.55 7.63 -0.38
CA TRP A 113 -3.56 7.27 0.60
C TRP A 113 -2.14 7.31 0.04
N GLN A 114 -1.20 6.98 0.90
CA GLN A 114 0.12 6.56 0.52
C GLN A 114 0.34 5.12 0.99
N GLU A 115 1.02 4.33 0.16
CA GLU A 115 1.46 2.97 0.48
C GLU A 115 2.95 2.82 0.15
N GLY A 116 3.73 2.45 1.17
CA GLY A 116 5.16 2.17 1.07
C GLY A 116 5.39 0.67 1.02
N HIS A 117 6.20 0.22 0.07
CA HIS A 117 6.52 -1.19 -0.15
C HIS A 117 8.03 -1.35 -0.25
N THR A 118 8.62 -2.12 0.65
CA THR A 118 10.07 -2.28 0.73
C THR A 118 10.50 -3.74 0.72
N ALA A 119 11.63 -4.05 0.08
CA ALA A 119 12.27 -5.36 0.15
C ALA A 119 13.71 -5.21 0.63
N HIS A 120 14.12 -6.08 1.55
CA HIS A 120 15.42 -6.01 2.23
C HIS A 120 16.13 -7.35 2.18
N ALA A 121 17.46 -7.34 2.32
CA ALA A 121 18.26 -8.56 2.30
C ALA A 121 18.12 -9.35 3.61
N THR A 122 17.87 -8.65 4.71
CA THR A 122 17.77 -9.25 6.05
C THR A 122 16.48 -8.88 6.77
N HIS A 123 16.08 -9.72 7.71
CA HIS A 123 14.94 -9.46 8.59
C HIS A 123 15.17 -8.26 9.51
N GLU A 124 16.41 -8.03 9.94
CA GLU A 124 16.80 -6.90 10.78
C GLU A 124 16.55 -5.57 10.05
N GLU A 125 17.05 -5.43 8.82
CA GLU A 125 16.82 -4.25 7.97
C GLU A 125 15.32 -3.98 7.75
N ALA A 126 14.54 -5.03 7.46
CA ALA A 126 13.09 -4.89 7.30
C ALA A 126 12.39 -4.42 8.58
N GLY A 127 12.82 -4.95 9.74
CA GLY A 127 12.30 -4.52 11.03
C GLY A 127 12.72 -3.10 11.41
N GLU A 128 13.92 -2.68 11.06
CA GLU A 128 14.37 -1.29 11.21
C GLU A 128 13.55 -0.34 10.35
N GLU A 129 13.30 -0.69 9.09
CA GLU A 129 12.47 0.09 8.17
C GLU A 129 11.04 0.27 8.70
N ALA A 130 10.40 -0.80 9.16
CA ALA A 130 9.06 -0.75 9.73
C ALA A 130 8.98 0.22 10.93
N ARG A 131 9.97 0.19 11.82
CA ARG A 131 10.05 1.12 12.97
C ARG A 131 10.38 2.54 12.55
N ARG A 132 11.23 2.72 11.54
CA ARG A 132 11.57 4.02 10.96
C ARG A 132 10.32 4.70 10.40
N MET A 133 9.52 3.99 9.61
CA MET A 133 8.28 4.53 9.05
C MET A 133 7.22 4.82 10.12
N LEU A 134 7.12 3.97 11.15
CA LEU A 134 6.30 4.27 12.34
C LEU A 134 6.73 5.58 13.02
N GLY A 135 8.05 5.81 13.15
CA GLY A 135 8.63 7.06 13.64
C GLY A 135 8.29 8.26 12.76
N VAL A 136 8.45 8.14 11.43
CA VAL A 136 8.08 9.18 10.45
C VAL A 136 6.61 9.56 10.58
N TYR A 137 5.70 8.58 10.68
CA TYR A 137 4.28 8.88 10.88
C TYR A 137 3.99 9.56 12.21
N ARG A 138 4.62 9.12 13.31
CA ARG A 138 4.49 9.80 14.61
C ARG A 138 4.96 11.25 14.52
N ASP A 139 6.15 11.47 14.01
CA ASP A 139 6.76 12.80 13.91
C ASP A 139 5.92 13.72 12.99
N PHE A 140 5.36 13.18 11.92
CA PHE A 140 4.40 13.88 11.07
C PHE A 140 3.12 14.26 11.83
N MET A 141 2.50 13.30 12.54
CA MET A 141 1.25 13.52 13.27
C MET A 141 1.41 14.52 14.42
N GLU A 142 2.49 14.41 15.19
CA GLU A 142 2.74 15.29 16.33
C GLU A 142 3.25 16.67 15.89
N GLY A 143 4.21 16.71 14.97
CA GLY A 143 4.89 17.94 14.55
C GLY A 143 4.10 18.79 13.56
N TYR A 144 3.31 18.18 12.67
CA TYR A 144 2.62 18.90 11.59
C TYR A 144 1.10 18.91 11.73
N MET A 145 0.54 17.84 12.31
CA MET A 145 -0.92 17.74 12.51
C MET A 145 -1.35 18.15 13.92
N ALA A 146 -0.40 18.42 14.83
CA ALA A 146 -0.65 18.72 16.24
C ALA A 146 -1.54 17.65 16.92
N MET A 147 -1.33 16.39 16.55
CA MET A 147 -2.13 15.24 16.98
C MET A 147 -1.25 14.26 17.75
N PRO A 148 -1.38 14.18 19.09
CA PRO A 148 -0.62 13.22 19.89
C PRO A 148 -1.08 11.80 19.59
N VAL A 149 -0.13 10.87 19.46
CA VAL A 149 -0.40 9.47 19.14
C VAL A 149 0.35 8.51 20.05
N VAL A 150 -0.18 7.29 20.16
CA VAL A 150 0.46 6.19 20.91
C VAL A 150 1.00 5.18 19.90
N THR A 151 2.32 5.04 19.85
CA THR A 151 2.98 3.99 19.05
C THR A 151 2.90 2.65 19.76
N GLY A 152 2.64 1.57 19.02
CA GLY A 152 2.57 0.23 19.59
C GLY A 152 2.49 -0.86 18.54
N VAL A 153 2.46 -2.11 19.00
CA VAL A 153 2.30 -3.31 18.16
C VAL A 153 0.87 -3.79 18.27
N LYS A 154 0.26 -4.20 17.16
CA LYS A 154 -1.07 -4.83 17.16
C LYS A 154 -0.99 -6.20 17.83
N THR A 155 -2.06 -6.61 18.50
CA THR A 155 -2.21 -8.00 18.94
C THR A 155 -2.38 -8.90 17.72
N ASP A 156 -2.08 -10.18 17.88
CA ASP A 156 -2.41 -11.20 16.88
C ASP A 156 -3.92 -11.20 16.60
N ALA A 157 -4.30 -11.58 15.37
CA ALA A 157 -5.67 -11.59 14.87
C ALA A 157 -6.51 -12.75 15.42
#